data_AF-A0A848TKB8-F1
#
_entry.id   AF-A0A848TKB8-F1
#
_cell.length_a   1.000
_cell.length_b   1.000
_cell.length_c   1.000
_cell.angle_alpha   90.00
_cell.angle_beta   90.00
_cell.angle_gamma   90.00
#
_symmetry.space_group_name_H-M   'P 1'
#
loop_
_entity.id
_entity.type
_entity.pdbx_description
1 polymer ?
#
loop_
_entity_poly.entity_id
_entity_poly.type
_entity_poly.pdbx_seq_one_letter_code
_entity_poly.pdbx_strand_id
1 'polypeptide(L)'
;LDFAHVLYADEMPAHAAALAARHSRILGVHLNDGYGKRDDGLMVGTVHPVATVELFVELDRIGYDGVIYFDTFPDHSGLNPVEEARTNVILTDRLRDVATGLGGNAELKAAMAAQNGALSQRIVAAALYRA
;
A
#
# COMPACT_ATOMS: atom_id res chain seq x y z
N LEU A 1 -1.81 -8.87 -8.41
CA LEU A 1 -0.81 -8.64 -7.35
C LEU A 1 -1.59 -8.55 -6.06
N ASP A 2 -1.31 -9.42 -5.10
CA ASP A 2 -1.98 -9.41 -3.80
C ASP A 2 -1.00 -8.91 -2.73
N PHE A 3 -1.43 -7.96 -1.90
CA PHE A 3 -0.58 -7.29 -0.94
C PHE A 3 -0.06 -8.23 0.16
N ALA A 4 -0.94 -8.95 0.85
CA ALA A 4 -0.56 -9.88 1.92
C ALA A 4 0.27 -11.05 1.37
N HIS A 5 0.00 -11.51 0.13
CA HIS A 5 0.77 -12.59 -0.50
C HIS A 5 2.22 -12.20 -0.74
N VAL A 6 2.45 -10.96 -1.17
CA VAL A 6 3.81 -10.42 -1.31
C VAL A 6 4.47 -10.30 0.07
N LEU A 7 3.75 -9.84 1.09
CA LEU A 7 4.29 -9.71 2.45
C LEU A 7 4.72 -11.05 3.06
N TYR A 8 3.88 -12.09 3.01
CA TYR A 8 4.26 -13.38 3.60
C TYR A 8 5.26 -14.18 2.76
N ALA A 9 5.52 -13.74 1.52
CA ALA A 9 6.66 -14.19 0.72
C ALA A 9 7.98 -13.47 1.08
N ASP A 10 7.98 -12.59 2.09
CA ASP A 10 9.13 -11.75 2.49
C ASP A 10 9.59 -10.80 1.37
N GLU A 11 8.63 -10.32 0.57
CA GLU A 11 8.85 -9.38 -0.53
C GLU A 11 8.26 -7.99 -0.23
N MET A 12 8.62 -6.99 -1.04
CA MET A 12 8.12 -5.62 -0.91
C MET A 12 7.03 -5.35 -1.96
N PRO A 13 5.78 -5.04 -1.58
CA PRO A 13 4.66 -4.81 -2.52
C PRO A 13 4.96 -3.80 -3.62
N ALA A 14 5.53 -2.65 -3.28
CA ALA A 14 5.92 -1.63 -4.26
C ALA A 14 6.99 -2.15 -5.24
N HIS A 15 7.97 -2.91 -4.74
CA HIS A 15 9.01 -3.47 -5.61
C HIS A 15 8.47 -4.56 -6.54
N ALA A 16 7.59 -5.44 -6.02
CA ALA A 16 6.91 -6.45 -6.80
C ALA A 16 6.07 -5.82 -7.93
N ALA A 17 5.34 -4.73 -7.63
CA ALA A 17 4.59 -3.96 -8.63
C ALA A 17 5.52 -3.36 -9.70
N ALA A 18 6.63 -2.75 -9.29
CA ALA A 18 7.62 -2.18 -10.22
C ALA A 18 8.21 -3.24 -11.16
N LEU A 19 8.55 -4.42 -10.63
CA LEU A 19 9.08 -5.54 -11.41
C LEU A 19 8.04 -6.12 -12.36
N ALA A 20 6.81 -6.31 -11.87
CA ALA A 20 5.70 -6.79 -12.69
C ALA A 20 5.41 -5.84 -13.85
N ALA A 21 5.41 -4.52 -13.61
CA ALA A 21 5.18 -3.52 -14.64
C ALA A 21 6.29 -3.46 -15.70
N ARG A 22 7.54 -3.76 -15.29
CA ARG A 22 8.70 -3.75 -16.20
C ARG A 22 8.77 -4.97 -17.11
N HIS A 23 8.33 -6.13 -16.62
CA HIS A 23 8.52 -7.42 -17.31
C HIS A 23 7.22 -8.10 -17.73
N SER A 24 6.07 -7.58 -17.30
CA SER A 24 4.74 -8.17 -17.53
C SER A 24 3.65 -7.08 -17.43
N ARG A 25 2.40 -7.49 -17.16
CA ARG A 25 1.27 -6.60 -16.91
C ARG A 25 0.55 -6.97 -15.62
N ILE A 26 0.25 -5.97 -14.80
CA ILE A 26 -0.62 -6.11 -13.64
C ILE A 26 -2.07 -6.08 -14.14
N LEU A 27 -2.82 -7.17 -13.94
CA LEU A 27 -4.23 -7.27 -14.37
C LEU A 27 -5.23 -6.84 -13.29
N GLY A 28 -4.78 -6.83 -12.04
CA GLY A 28 -5.59 -6.57 -10.87
C GLY A 28 -4.70 -6.45 -9.64
N VAL A 29 -5.13 -5.64 -8.68
CA VAL A 29 -4.50 -5.53 -7.37
C VAL A 29 -5.50 -5.94 -6.30
N HIS A 30 -5.14 -6.91 -5.48
CA HIS A 30 -5.87 -7.26 -4.27
C HIS A 30 -5.23 -6.54 -3.09
N LEU A 31 -6.04 -5.80 -2.35
CA LEU A 31 -5.64 -5.10 -1.15
C LEU A 31 -6.26 -5.76 0.07
N ASN A 32 -5.39 -5.96 1.04
CA ASN A 32 -5.63 -6.49 2.36
C ASN A 32 -4.40 -6.12 3.18
N ASP A 33 -4.31 -6.66 4.39
CA ASP A 33 -3.11 -6.59 5.21
C ASP A 33 -2.98 -7.90 6.00
N GLY A 34 -1.83 -8.08 6.65
CA GLY A 34 -1.55 -9.29 7.43
C GLY A 34 -0.20 -9.20 8.11
N TYR A 35 0.11 -10.15 8.98
CA TYR A 35 1.34 -10.13 9.78
C TYR A 35 2.56 -10.77 9.06
N GLY A 36 2.52 -10.91 7.74
CA GLY A 36 3.62 -11.44 6.93
C GLY A 36 3.94 -12.92 7.17
N LYS A 37 3.02 -13.70 7.75
CA LYS A 37 3.21 -15.14 8.00
C LYS A 37 2.25 -16.04 7.22
N ARG A 38 1.15 -15.46 6.76
CA ARG A 38 0.07 -16.09 6.01
C ARG A 38 -0.82 -14.98 5.46
N ASP A 39 -1.80 -15.39 4.67
CA ASP A 39 -2.92 -14.55 4.29
C ASP A 39 -3.91 -14.41 5.45
N ASP A 40 -3.81 -13.32 6.21
CA ASP A 40 -4.69 -13.05 7.35
C ASP A 40 -6.02 -12.41 6.93
N GLY A 41 -6.09 -11.80 5.74
CA GLY A 41 -7.28 -11.09 5.24
C GLY A 41 -7.69 -9.88 6.08
N LEU A 42 -6.74 -9.15 6.66
CA LEU A 42 -7.03 -7.95 7.47
C LEU A 42 -7.38 -6.76 6.56
N MET A 43 -8.07 -5.76 7.15
CA MET A 43 -8.35 -4.49 6.48
C MET A 43 -7.05 -3.78 6.05
N VAL A 44 -7.13 -3.08 4.91
CA VAL A 44 -6.01 -2.44 4.24
C VAL A 44 -5.30 -1.43 5.14
N GLY A 45 -3.97 -1.49 5.21
CA GLY A 45 -3.12 -0.51 5.90
C GLY A 45 -3.23 -0.50 7.42
N THR A 46 -3.82 -1.53 8.03
CA THR A 46 -3.98 -1.63 9.49
C THR A 46 -2.73 -2.14 10.21
N VAL A 47 -1.84 -2.84 9.50
CA VAL A 47 -0.54 -3.32 10.01
C VAL A 47 0.61 -2.63 9.29
N HIS A 48 0.50 -2.45 7.98
CA HIS A 48 1.57 -1.93 7.11
C HIS A 48 1.15 -0.68 6.32
N PRO A 49 0.79 0.45 6.99
CA PRO A 49 0.36 1.67 6.30
C PRO A 49 1.44 2.27 5.40
N VAL A 50 2.73 2.20 5.81
CA VAL A 50 3.85 2.71 5.02
C VAL A 50 4.01 1.92 3.72
N ALA A 51 4.06 0.58 3.78
CA ALA A 51 4.20 -0.26 2.60
C ALA A 51 2.98 -0.16 1.67
N THR A 52 1.78 0.06 2.23
CA THR A 52 0.56 0.32 1.45
C THR A 52 0.69 1.63 0.65
N VAL A 53 1.17 2.71 1.28
CA VAL A 53 1.45 3.98 0.60
C VAL A 53 2.53 3.83 -0.47
N GLU A 54 3.62 3.10 -0.18
CA GLU A 54 4.67 2.83 -1.16
C GLU A 54 4.12 2.08 -2.38
N LEU A 55 3.24 1.11 -2.18
CA LEU A 55 2.56 0.43 -3.28
C LEU A 55 1.74 1.42 -4.12
N PHE A 56 0.95 2.29 -3.50
CA PHE A 56 0.18 3.30 -4.24
C PHE A 56 1.05 4.28 -5.02
N VAL A 57 2.15 4.77 -4.42
CA VAL A 57 3.12 5.61 -5.13
C VAL A 57 3.66 4.90 -6.36
N GLU A 58 3.97 3.60 -6.24
CA GLU A 58 4.43 2.83 -7.38
C GLU A 58 3.34 2.64 -8.44
N LEU A 59 2.12 2.27 -8.05
CA LEU A 59 0.99 2.08 -8.97
C LEU A 59 0.71 3.36 -9.78
N ASP A 60 0.74 4.52 -9.12
CA ASP A 60 0.59 5.82 -9.78
C ASP A 60 1.78 6.09 -10.73
N ARG A 61 3.01 5.78 -10.31
CA ARG A 61 4.23 5.98 -11.11
C ARG A 61 4.25 5.13 -12.38
N ILE A 62 3.75 3.91 -12.32
CA ILE A 62 3.65 3.02 -13.50
C ILE A 62 2.39 3.28 -14.34
N GLY A 63 1.53 4.22 -13.92
CA GLY A 63 0.30 4.55 -14.61
C GLY A 63 -0.76 3.44 -14.57
N TYR A 64 -0.84 2.69 -13.48
CA TYR A 64 -1.85 1.64 -13.31
C TYR A 64 -3.24 2.24 -13.14
N ASP A 65 -4.15 1.92 -14.07
CA ASP A 65 -5.55 2.37 -14.09
C ASP A 65 -6.55 1.22 -13.90
N GLY A 66 -6.06 0.03 -13.54
CA GLY A 66 -6.86 -1.17 -13.35
C GLY A 66 -7.62 -1.20 -12.03
N VAL A 67 -8.39 -2.27 -11.84
CA VAL A 67 -9.27 -2.45 -10.67
C VAL A 67 -8.44 -2.78 -9.42
N ILE A 68 -8.87 -2.21 -8.30
CA ILE A 68 -8.45 -2.57 -6.95
C ILE A 68 -9.59 -3.35 -6.29
N TYR A 69 -9.28 -4.53 -5.79
CA TYR A 69 -10.20 -5.42 -5.07
C TYR A 69 -9.83 -5.43 -3.59
N PHE A 70 -10.82 -5.52 -2.70
CA PHE A 70 -10.57 -5.85 -1.29
C PHE A 70 -10.67 -7.36 -1.12
N ASP A 71 -9.55 -7.99 -0.81
CA ASP A 71 -9.45 -9.44 -0.57
C ASP A 71 -9.28 -9.69 0.93
N THR A 72 -10.34 -9.39 1.68
CA THR A 72 -10.38 -9.41 3.14
C THR A 72 -11.35 -10.47 3.65
N PHE A 73 -11.15 -10.93 4.90
CA PHE A 73 -11.90 -12.05 5.49
C PHE A 73 -12.68 -11.62 6.75
N PRO A 74 -13.74 -10.79 6.62
CA PRO A 74 -14.51 -10.31 7.77
C PRO A 74 -15.15 -11.44 8.59
N ASP A 75 -15.49 -12.56 7.93
CA ASP A 75 -16.10 -13.73 8.57
C ASP A 75 -15.18 -14.37 9.62
N HIS A 76 -13.85 -14.32 9.43
CA HIS A 76 -12.88 -14.87 10.38
C HIS A 76 -12.89 -14.13 11.73
N SER A 77 -13.33 -12.87 11.73
CA SER A 77 -13.38 -12.00 12.91
C SER A 77 -14.80 -11.71 13.38
N GLY A 78 -15.82 -12.24 12.70
CA GLY A 78 -17.23 -11.98 12.98
C GLY A 78 -17.65 -10.54 12.73
N LEU A 79 -16.94 -9.80 11.87
CA LEU A 79 -17.26 -8.43 11.51
C LEU A 79 -18.48 -8.37 10.58
N ASN A 80 -19.14 -7.21 10.55
CA ASN A 80 -20.10 -6.92 9.50
C ASN A 80 -19.34 -6.64 8.19
N PRO A 81 -19.47 -7.49 7.15
CA PRO A 81 -18.71 -7.34 5.90
C PRO A 81 -19.02 -6.02 5.17
N VAL A 82 -20.22 -5.47 5.32
CA VAL A 82 -20.59 -4.19 4.67
C VAL A 82 -19.87 -3.02 5.31
N GLU A 83 -19.76 -3.00 6.63
CA GLU A 83 -19.07 -1.93 7.35
C GLU A 83 -17.54 -2.05 7.25
N GLU A 84 -17.04 -3.28 7.16
CA GLU A 84 -15.63 -3.54 6.87
C GLU A 84 -15.25 -3.05 5.46
N ALA A 85 -16.04 -3.39 4.44
CA ALA A 85 -15.86 -2.86 3.09
C ALA A 85 -15.93 -1.32 3.04
N ARG A 86 -16.90 -0.69 3.73
CA ARG A 86 -17.00 0.78 3.83
C ARG A 86 -15.73 1.38 4.44
N THR A 87 -15.20 0.75 5.49
CA THR A 87 -13.98 1.20 6.17
C THR A 87 -12.75 1.05 5.28
N ASN A 88 -12.62 -0.05 4.54
CA ASN A 88 -11.55 -0.24 3.57
C ASN A 88 -11.55 0.83 2.49
N VAL A 89 -12.72 1.23 1.95
CA VAL A 89 -12.82 2.33 0.99
C VAL A 89 -12.24 3.61 1.59
N ILE A 90 -12.71 4.00 2.78
CA ILE A 90 -12.27 5.24 3.45
C ILE A 90 -10.76 5.23 3.70
N LEU A 91 -10.22 4.13 4.23
CA LEU A 91 -8.78 4.01 4.50
C LEU A 91 -7.96 4.02 3.22
N THR A 92 -8.41 3.29 2.20
CA THR A 92 -7.74 3.21 0.90
C THR A 92 -7.68 4.57 0.23
N ASP A 93 -8.80 5.30 0.17
CA ASP A 93 -8.85 6.65 -0.39
C ASP A 93 -7.90 7.59 0.36
N ARG A 94 -7.89 7.52 1.69
CA ARG A 94 -6.99 8.34 2.51
C ARG A 94 -5.51 8.03 2.25
N LEU A 95 -5.14 6.75 2.13
CA LEU A 95 -3.76 6.35 1.87
C LEU A 95 -3.34 6.67 0.43
N ARG A 96 -4.26 6.61 -0.54
CA ARG A 96 -4.03 7.07 -1.92
C ARG A 96 -3.78 8.57 -1.99
N ASP A 97 -4.54 9.39 -1.25
CA ASP A 97 -4.28 10.83 -1.15
C ASP A 97 -2.89 11.12 -0.60
N VAL A 98 -2.49 10.39 0.45
CA VAL A 98 -1.14 10.50 1.03
C VAL A 98 -0.07 10.10 0.00
N ALA A 99 -0.28 8.99 -0.71
CA ALA A 99 0.63 8.53 -1.75
C ALA A 99 0.78 9.55 -2.89
N THR A 100 -0.34 10.13 -3.38
CA THR A 100 -0.33 11.18 -4.40
C THR A 100 0.51 12.38 -3.96
N GLY A 101 0.31 12.84 -2.73
CA GLY A 101 1.07 13.95 -2.15
C GLY A 101 2.58 13.65 -2.02
N LEU A 102 2.92 12.45 -1.56
CA LEU A 102 4.33 12.03 -1.41
C LEU A 102 5.01 11.80 -2.77
N GLY A 103 4.32 11.22 -3.75
CA GLY A 103 4.84 11.00 -5.11
C GLY A 103 5.23 12.31 -5.82
N GLY A 104 4.58 13.42 -5.47
CA GLY A 104 4.92 14.77 -5.93
C GLY A 104 6.00 15.50 -5.11
N ASN A 105 6.38 15.01 -3.93
CA ASN A 105 7.20 15.75 -2.98
C ASN A 105 8.68 15.82 -3.40
N ALA A 106 9.17 17.02 -3.68
CA ALA A 106 10.54 17.25 -4.14
C ALA A 106 11.60 16.98 -3.05
N GLU A 107 11.30 17.30 -1.79
CA GLU A 107 12.20 17.05 -0.67
C GLU A 107 12.36 15.55 -0.41
N LEU A 108 11.26 14.79 -0.50
CA LEU A 108 11.29 13.33 -0.41
C LEU A 108 12.15 12.74 -1.52
N LYS A 109 11.96 13.18 -2.77
CA LYS A 109 12.79 12.74 -3.91
C LYS A 109 14.28 13.04 -3.70
N ALA A 110 14.60 14.24 -3.21
CA ALA A 110 15.97 14.61 -2.89
C ALA A 110 16.56 13.75 -1.76
N ALA A 111 15.77 13.50 -0.71
CA ALA A 111 16.17 12.64 0.41
C ALA A 111 16.42 11.19 -0.05
N MET A 112 15.55 10.63 -0.89
CA MET A 112 15.72 9.31 -1.48
C MET A 112 16.97 9.24 -2.37
N ALA A 113 17.20 10.24 -3.23
CA ALA A 113 18.38 10.31 -4.10
C ALA A 113 19.69 10.37 -3.30
N ALA A 114 19.67 11.04 -2.15
CA ALA A 114 20.78 11.11 -1.21
C ALA A 114 20.87 9.90 -0.27
N GLN A 115 19.99 8.90 -0.40
CA GLN A 115 19.86 7.75 0.50
C GLN A 115 19.69 8.14 1.98
N ASN A 116 19.07 9.29 2.23
CA ASN A 116 18.81 9.78 3.57
C ASN A 116 17.51 9.18 4.11
N GLY A 117 17.62 7.98 4.68
CA GLY A 117 16.48 7.25 5.26
C GLY A 117 15.81 8.03 6.40
N ALA A 118 16.58 8.73 7.24
CA ALA A 118 16.03 9.48 8.36
C ALA A 118 15.14 10.66 7.92
N LEU A 119 15.58 11.44 6.93
CA LEU A 119 14.78 12.53 6.37
C LEU A 119 13.58 12.00 5.59
N SER A 120 13.78 10.97 4.76
CA SER A 120 12.71 10.34 3.99
C SER A 120 11.58 9.86 4.91
N GLN A 121 11.93 9.16 5.98
CA GLN A 121 10.95 8.65 6.95
C GLN A 121 10.29 9.75 7.78
N ARG A 122 10.99 10.87 8.07
CA ARG A 122 10.35 12.03 8.71
C ARG A 122 9.25 12.62 7.83
N ILE A 123 9.51 12.78 6.53
CA ILE A 123 8.53 13.31 5.58
C ILE A 123 7.33 12.37 5.45
N VAL A 124 7.57 11.06 5.33
CA VAL A 124 6.51 10.04 5.27
C VAL A 124 5.70 10.01 6.57
N ALA A 125 6.35 10.04 7.73
CA ALA A 125 5.69 10.06 9.03
C ALA A 125 4.85 11.32 9.25
N ALA A 126 5.32 12.49 8.80
CA ALA A 126 4.54 13.72 8.86
C ALA A 126 3.25 13.61 8.03
N ALA A 127 3.32 12.99 6.84
CA ALA A 127 2.15 12.81 5.98
C ALA A 127 1.14 11.79 6.53
N LEU A 128 1.61 10.68 7.11
CA LEU A 128 0.77 9.62 7.65
C LEU A 128 0.20 9.97 9.03
N TYR A 129 1.03 10.50 9.93
CA TYR A 129 0.74 10.58 11.36
C TYR A 129 0.66 12.02 11.89
N ARG A 130 0.96 13.03 11.06
CA ARG A 130 1.07 14.44 11.47
C ARG A 130 2.12 14.65 12.58
N ALA A 131 3.19 13.84 12.56
CA ALA A 131 4.31 13.88 13.50
C ALA A 131 5.43 14.83 13.05
#